data_AF-A0A3B9QE24-F1
#
_entry.id   AF-A0A3B9QE24-F1
#
_cell.length_a   1.000
_cell.length_b   1.000
_cell.length_c   1.000
_cell.angle_alpha   90.00
_cell.angle_beta   90.00
_cell.angle_gamma   90.00
#
_symmetry.space_group_name_H-M   'P 1'
#
loop_
_entity.id
_entity.type
_entity.pdbx_description
1 polymer ?
#
loop_
_entity_poly.entity_id
_entity_poly.type
_entity_poly.pdbx_seq_one_letter_code
_entity_poly.pdbx_strand_id
1 'polypeptide(L)'
;SGLESWFQTTLAGGLPAWVGTLITGDGSELPGAGVRMGFTGEHPQDLLTTLDVNVQYIVEKVLDQEGISKGGVVVLDAQTCDILALASRPQYDQNRPEDYFHLPDAPFVNRTISDFPPGSIWKTVLLALALEKGYVAYNELFECQGRIEVGSRVISCGAAHGRITPTQALAQSCNSALIQIGLRIPPEELVSWAYECGFGAKLSLPLSQQSHGVLPDPYSMFPG
;
A
#
# COMPACT_ATOMS: atom_id res chain seq x y z
N SER A 1 -13.38 -10.94 -0.45
CA SER A 1 -11.97 -10.45 -0.50
C SER A 1 -11.66 -9.74 0.81
N GLY A 2 -10.52 -9.07 0.96
CA GLY A 2 -10.23 -8.26 2.15
C GLY A 2 -10.20 -9.06 3.46
N LEU A 3 -10.62 -8.42 4.55
CA LEU A 3 -10.64 -9.02 5.90
C LEU A 3 -11.53 -10.26 5.98
N GLU A 4 -12.69 -10.26 5.32
CA GLU A 4 -13.60 -11.42 5.19
C GLU A 4 -12.85 -12.67 4.72
N SER A 5 -12.09 -12.53 3.62
CA SER A 5 -11.35 -13.65 3.05
C SER A 5 -10.17 -14.09 3.93
N TRP A 6 -9.54 -13.15 4.64
CA TRP A 6 -8.40 -13.47 5.50
C TRP A 6 -8.85 -14.17 6.78
N PHE A 7 -9.91 -13.67 7.41
CA PHE A 7 -10.47 -14.18 8.66
C PHE A 7 -11.63 -15.15 8.45
N GLN A 8 -11.77 -15.74 7.25
CA GLN A 8 -12.89 -16.63 6.89
C GLN A 8 -13.13 -17.73 7.93
N THR A 9 -12.06 -18.34 8.45
CA THR A 9 -12.16 -19.40 9.45
C THR A 9 -12.69 -18.89 10.79
N THR A 10 -12.31 -17.68 11.18
CA THR A 10 -12.72 -17.03 12.43
C THR A 10 -14.15 -16.50 12.33
N LEU A 11 -14.51 -15.88 11.20
CA LEU A 11 -15.81 -15.26 10.97
C LEU A 11 -16.91 -16.27 10.67
N ALA A 12 -16.61 -17.36 9.94
CA ALA A 12 -17.62 -18.36 9.58
C ALA A 12 -17.94 -19.32 10.73
N GLY A 13 -17.06 -19.44 11.73
CA GLY A 13 -17.07 -20.54 12.68
C GLY A 13 -16.59 -21.83 12.01
N GLY A 14 -15.65 -22.53 12.64
CA GLY A 14 -14.98 -23.69 12.06
C GLY A 14 -15.93 -24.83 11.65
N LEU A 15 -15.59 -25.44 10.50
CA LEU A 15 -16.17 -26.61 9.83
C LEU A 15 -17.71 -26.60 9.62
N PRO A 16 -18.18 -26.84 8.38
CA PRO A 16 -19.61 -26.86 8.08
C PRO A 16 -20.31 -27.96 8.88
N ALA A 17 -21.45 -27.61 9.47
CA ALA A 17 -22.39 -28.60 9.98
C ALA A 17 -22.76 -29.54 8.83
N TRP A 18 -22.75 -30.85 9.09
CA TRP A 18 -23.19 -31.83 8.09
C TRP A 18 -24.60 -32.29 8.42
N VAL A 19 -25.39 -32.49 7.36
CA VAL A 19 -26.72 -33.06 7.38
C VAL A 19 -26.69 -34.27 6.46
N GLY A 20 -27.05 -35.43 6.98
CA GLY A 20 -27.10 -36.68 6.25
C GLY A 20 -28.46 -37.35 6.41
N THR A 21 -28.98 -37.90 5.32
CA THR A 21 -30.15 -38.79 5.33
C THR A 21 -29.75 -40.15 4.76
N LEU A 22 -30.40 -41.22 5.24
CA LEU A 22 -30.22 -42.55 4.66
C LEU A 22 -31.18 -42.70 3.49
N ILE A 23 -30.67 -43.15 2.34
CA ILE A 23 -31.45 -43.39 1.14
C ILE A 23 -31.46 -44.88 0.80
N THR A 24 -32.55 -45.34 0.18
CA THR A 24 -32.67 -46.67 -0.43
C THR A 24 -31.94 -46.72 -1.78
N GLY A 25 -31.76 -47.92 -2.35
CA GLY A 25 -31.01 -48.12 -3.60
C GLY A 25 -31.61 -47.43 -4.85
N ASP A 26 -32.86 -46.98 -4.76
CA ASP A 26 -33.58 -46.18 -5.76
C ASP A 26 -33.50 -44.67 -5.50
N GLY A 27 -32.83 -44.23 -4.44
CA GLY A 27 -32.67 -42.82 -4.06
C GLY A 27 -33.76 -42.25 -3.17
N SER A 28 -34.78 -43.03 -2.80
CA SER A 28 -35.83 -42.59 -1.86
C SER A 28 -35.29 -42.50 -0.43
N GLU A 29 -35.82 -41.58 0.40
CA GLU A 29 -35.46 -41.54 1.83
C GLU A 29 -35.90 -42.83 2.53
N LEU A 30 -35.02 -43.41 3.34
CA LEU A 30 -35.33 -44.61 4.11
C LEU A 30 -36.35 -44.26 5.22
N PRO A 31 -37.58 -44.80 5.19
CA PRO A 31 -38.61 -44.45 6.17
C PRO A 31 -38.15 -44.74 7.60
N GLY A 32 -38.28 -43.75 8.49
CA GLY A 32 -37.90 -43.87 9.90
C GLY A 32 -36.40 -43.68 10.22
N ALA A 33 -35.55 -43.47 9.21
CA ALA A 33 -34.12 -43.20 9.44
C ALA A 33 -33.84 -41.81 10.03
N GLY A 34 -34.72 -40.85 9.75
CA GLY A 34 -34.59 -39.45 10.17
C GLY A 34 -33.37 -38.74 9.57
N VAL A 35 -33.26 -37.46 9.89
CA VAL A 35 -32.10 -36.63 9.52
C VAL A 35 -31.03 -36.75 10.60
N ARG A 36 -29.80 -37.04 10.19
CA ARG A 36 -28.62 -37.02 11.06
C ARG A 36 -27.89 -35.72 10.86
N MET A 37 -27.55 -35.06 11.96
CA MET A 37 -26.79 -33.81 11.93
C MET A 37 -25.60 -33.94 12.87
N GLY A 38 -24.45 -33.43 12.45
CA GLY A 38 -23.29 -33.26 13.30
C GLY A 38 -22.79 -31.83 13.25
N PHE A 39 -22.58 -31.26 14.43
CA PHE A 39 -22.01 -29.94 14.60
C PHE A 39 -20.57 -30.09 15.07
N THR A 40 -19.61 -29.59 14.30
CA THR A 40 -18.23 -29.39 14.72
C THR A 40 -18.14 -27.94 15.20
N GLY A 41 -17.83 -27.73 16.48
CA GLY A 41 -18.00 -26.41 17.09
C GLY A 41 -16.72 -25.60 17.20
N GLU A 42 -16.56 -24.61 16.34
CA GLU A 42 -16.03 -23.31 16.78
C GLU A 42 -17.07 -22.24 16.44
N HIS A 43 -17.44 -21.42 17.42
CA HIS A 43 -18.41 -20.34 17.19
C HIS A 43 -17.78 -19.22 16.36
N PRO A 44 -18.54 -18.59 15.45
CA PRO A 44 -18.14 -17.34 14.82
C PRO A 44 -17.67 -16.33 15.86
N GLN A 45 -16.58 -15.63 15.57
CA GLN A 45 -16.06 -14.55 16.42
C GLN A 45 -16.16 -13.21 15.71
N ASP A 46 -16.39 -12.16 16.48
CA ASP A 46 -16.39 -10.80 15.97
C ASP A 46 -14.95 -10.32 15.71
N LEU A 47 -14.78 -9.54 14.65
CA LEU A 47 -13.53 -8.85 14.33
C LEU A 47 -13.68 -7.36 14.61
N LEU A 48 -13.01 -6.87 15.65
CA LEU A 48 -12.84 -5.43 15.87
C LEU A 48 -11.66 -4.92 15.02
N THR A 49 -11.95 -3.97 14.12
CA THR A 49 -10.92 -3.34 13.28
C THR A 49 -10.43 -2.03 13.91
N THR A 50 -9.29 -1.54 13.44
CA THR A 50 -8.76 -0.22 13.81
C THR A 50 -9.44 0.95 13.07
N LEU A 51 -10.27 0.65 12.07
CA LEU A 51 -10.91 1.68 11.25
C LEU A 51 -11.86 2.51 12.11
N ASP A 52 -11.71 3.83 12.01
CA ASP A 52 -12.68 4.77 12.54
C ASP A 52 -13.67 5.10 11.42
N VAL A 53 -14.94 4.76 11.64
CA VAL A 53 -16.00 4.94 10.65
C VAL A 53 -16.20 6.41 10.22
N ASN A 54 -15.94 7.36 11.12
CA ASN A 54 -16.06 8.78 10.81
C ASN A 54 -14.88 9.25 9.96
N VAL A 55 -13.66 8.82 10.28
CA VAL A 55 -12.46 9.12 9.48
C VAL A 55 -12.58 8.50 8.09
N GLN A 56 -12.99 7.23 8.00
CA GLN A 56 -13.25 6.55 6.74
C GLN A 56 -14.28 7.32 5.89
N TYR A 57 -15.42 7.69 6.47
CA TYR A 57 -16.46 8.44 5.79
C TYR A 57 -15.96 9.81 5.27
N ILE A 58 -15.19 10.54 6.08
CA ILE A 58 -14.62 11.83 5.67
C ILE A 58 -13.69 11.64 4.48
N VAL A 59 -12.79 10.64 4.53
CA VAL A 59 -11.84 10.35 3.45
C VAL A 59 -12.57 10.01 2.15
N GLU A 60 -13.56 9.11 2.20
CA GLU A 60 -14.35 8.72 1.03
C GLU A 60 -15.12 9.91 0.45
N LYS A 61 -15.74 10.73 1.31
CA LYS A 61 -16.45 11.93 0.89
C LYS A 61 -15.52 12.94 0.19
N VAL A 62 -14.31 13.15 0.70
CA VAL A 62 -13.32 14.05 0.08
C VAL A 62 -12.89 13.49 -1.28
N LEU A 63 -12.62 12.19 -1.38
CA LEU A 63 -12.28 11.54 -2.66
C LEU A 63 -13.38 11.76 -3.71
N ASP A 64 -14.64 11.66 -3.31
CA ASP A 64 -15.78 11.86 -4.21
C ASP A 64 -15.95 13.35 -4.60
N GLN A 65 -15.79 14.27 -3.63
CA GLN A 65 -15.89 15.72 -3.86
C GLN A 65 -14.81 16.24 -4.81
N GLU A 66 -13.58 15.75 -4.68
CA GLU A 66 -12.45 16.09 -5.55
C GLU A 66 -12.47 15.32 -6.88
N GLY A 67 -13.47 14.45 -7.10
CA GLY A 67 -13.62 13.69 -8.34
C GLY A 67 -12.49 12.68 -8.59
N ILE A 68 -11.88 12.15 -7.52
CA ILE A 68 -10.78 11.18 -7.62
C ILE A 68 -11.34 9.84 -8.09
N SER A 69 -11.19 9.57 -9.38
CA SER A 69 -11.69 8.34 -10.02
C SER A 69 -10.80 7.12 -9.80
N LYS A 70 -9.51 7.34 -9.50
CA LYS A 70 -8.51 6.27 -9.35
C LYS A 70 -7.41 6.67 -8.39
N GLY A 71 -7.25 5.93 -7.30
CA GLY A 71 -6.27 6.23 -6.27
C GLY A 71 -6.55 5.51 -4.96
N GLY A 72 -5.78 5.81 -3.93
CA GLY A 72 -6.01 5.30 -2.59
C GLY A 72 -5.53 6.29 -1.52
N VAL A 73 -6.17 6.24 -0.36
CA VAL A 73 -5.82 7.06 0.80
C VAL A 73 -5.74 6.15 2.02
N VAL A 74 -4.65 6.31 2.78
CA VAL A 74 -4.43 5.67 4.07
C VAL A 74 -4.30 6.75 5.11
N VAL A 75 -5.04 6.63 6.21
CA VAL A 75 -4.88 7.48 7.39
C VAL A 75 -4.42 6.60 8.54
N LEU A 76 -3.29 6.97 9.13
CA LEU A 76 -2.69 6.28 10.27
C LEU A 76 -2.76 7.17 11.51
N ASP A 77 -3.01 6.56 12.66
CA ASP A 77 -2.62 7.17 13.94
C ASP A 77 -1.10 7.09 14.08
N ALA A 78 -0.43 8.23 14.24
CA ALA A 78 1.03 8.30 14.20
C ALA A 78 1.73 7.68 15.43
N GLN A 79 1.01 7.47 16.54
CA GLN A 79 1.58 6.92 17.77
C GLN A 79 1.42 5.40 17.83
N THR A 80 0.26 4.90 17.42
CA THR A 80 -0.12 3.48 17.49
C THR A 80 0.14 2.74 16.18
N CYS A 81 0.27 3.48 15.07
CA CYS A 81 0.27 2.96 13.70
C CYS A 81 -1.05 2.27 13.30
N ASP A 82 -2.13 2.50 14.03
CA ASP A 82 -3.46 2.00 13.70
C ASP A 82 -3.95 2.61 12.38
N ILE A 83 -4.53 1.78 11.52
CA ILE A 83 -5.16 2.24 10.28
C ILE A 83 -6.54 2.76 10.62
N LEU A 84 -6.70 4.08 10.61
CA LEU A 84 -7.97 4.75 10.89
C LEU A 84 -8.87 4.81 9.65
N ALA A 85 -8.28 4.89 8.46
CA ALA A 85 -9.00 4.82 7.20
C ALA A 85 -8.15 4.18 6.09
N LEU A 86 -8.82 3.42 5.21
CA LEU A 86 -8.23 2.72 4.08
C LEU A 86 -9.19 2.78 2.89
N ALA A 87 -9.12 3.86 2.11
CA ALA A 87 -10.04 4.10 0.99
C ALA A 87 -9.35 3.88 -0.36
N SER A 88 -10.03 3.21 -1.29
CA SER A 88 -9.55 2.94 -2.65
C SER A 88 -10.60 3.36 -3.67
N ARG A 89 -10.15 3.81 -4.85
CA ARG A 89 -10.99 4.18 -6.00
C ARG A 89 -10.50 3.50 -7.28
N PRO A 90 -11.40 3.07 -8.19
CA PRO A 90 -12.85 3.15 -8.06
C PRO A 90 -13.40 2.19 -6.99
N GLN A 91 -14.53 2.55 -6.39
CA GLN A 91 -15.26 1.74 -5.43
C GLN A 91 -16.33 0.89 -6.13
N TYR A 92 -16.78 -0.17 -5.48
CA TYR A 92 -17.92 -0.98 -5.91
C TYR A 92 -18.90 -1.15 -4.75
N ASP A 93 -20.17 -1.39 -5.09
CA ASP A 93 -21.18 -1.81 -4.10
C ASP A 93 -20.93 -3.28 -3.73
N GLN A 94 -20.61 -3.52 -2.47
CA GLN A 94 -20.33 -4.86 -1.96
C GLN A 94 -21.59 -5.75 -1.93
N ASN A 95 -22.79 -5.16 -1.96
CA ASN A 95 -24.04 -5.91 -2.04
C ASN A 95 -24.40 -6.31 -3.48
N ARG A 96 -23.77 -5.68 -4.48
CA ARG A 96 -23.98 -5.93 -5.91
C ARG A 96 -22.65 -5.97 -6.68
N PRO A 97 -21.68 -6.81 -6.28
CA PRO A 97 -20.37 -6.84 -6.92
C PRO A 97 -20.44 -7.20 -8.41
N GLU A 98 -21.46 -7.95 -8.83
CA GLU A 98 -21.65 -8.40 -10.20
C GLU A 98 -21.73 -7.27 -11.23
N ASP A 99 -22.27 -6.11 -10.86
CA ASP A 99 -22.36 -4.94 -11.74
C ASP A 99 -21.00 -4.36 -12.11
N TYR A 100 -19.97 -4.68 -11.34
CA TYR A 100 -18.65 -4.08 -11.42
C TYR A 100 -17.62 -5.01 -12.08
N PHE A 101 -17.96 -6.28 -12.37
CA PHE A 101 -17.05 -7.25 -12.99
C PHE A 101 -16.57 -6.83 -14.39
N HIS A 102 -17.36 -6.02 -15.10
CA HIS A 102 -17.07 -5.61 -16.48
C HIS A 102 -16.28 -4.30 -16.56
N LEU A 103 -16.08 -3.61 -15.42
CA LEU A 103 -15.48 -2.28 -15.41
C LEU A 103 -13.96 -2.37 -15.67
N PRO A 104 -13.43 -1.56 -16.61
CA PRO A 104 -12.03 -1.66 -17.03
C PRO A 104 -11.02 -1.19 -15.97
N ASP A 105 -11.46 -0.40 -15.00
CA ASP A 105 -10.58 0.22 -14.00
C ASP A 105 -10.35 -0.62 -12.74
N ALA A 106 -10.63 -1.93 -12.78
CA ALA A 106 -10.34 -2.88 -11.72
C ALA A 106 -10.81 -2.39 -10.32
N PRO A 107 -12.13 -2.23 -10.11
CA PRO A 107 -12.71 -1.73 -8.86
C PRO A 107 -12.47 -2.65 -7.65
N PHE A 108 -12.16 -3.92 -7.89
CA PHE A 108 -11.83 -4.89 -6.84
C PHE A 108 -10.38 -4.79 -6.33
N VAL A 109 -9.54 -3.97 -6.99
CA VAL A 109 -8.15 -3.76 -6.56
C VAL A 109 -8.11 -2.74 -5.44
N ASN A 110 -7.58 -3.16 -4.29
CA ASN A 110 -7.25 -2.22 -3.23
C ASN A 110 -5.91 -1.54 -3.54
N ARG A 111 -5.99 -0.29 -3.99
CA ARG A 111 -4.81 0.50 -4.39
C ARG A 111 -3.99 0.97 -3.21
N THR A 112 -4.51 0.97 -1.99
CA THR A 112 -3.72 1.36 -0.81
C THR A 112 -2.64 0.36 -0.43
N ILE A 113 -2.76 -0.88 -0.92
CA ILE A 113 -1.80 -1.97 -0.70
C ILE A 113 -1.12 -2.43 -2.00
N SER A 114 -1.27 -1.64 -3.07
CA SER A 114 -0.60 -1.84 -4.35
C SER A 114 0.69 -1.00 -4.39
N ASP A 115 1.68 -1.42 -5.17
CA ASP A 115 2.93 -0.69 -5.32
C ASP A 115 2.84 0.41 -6.39
N PHE A 116 3.44 1.56 -6.07
CA PHE A 116 3.61 2.68 -6.99
C PHE A 116 4.99 3.31 -6.79
N PRO A 117 5.61 3.87 -7.83
CA PRO A 117 6.80 4.69 -7.65
C PRO A 117 6.52 5.88 -6.72
N PRO A 118 7.27 6.08 -5.63
CA PRO A 118 6.99 7.12 -4.64
C PRO A 118 7.22 8.55 -5.16
N GLY A 119 7.93 8.70 -6.28
CA GLY A 119 8.22 10.00 -6.89
C GLY A 119 8.96 10.94 -5.93
N SER A 120 8.54 12.21 -5.88
CA SER A 120 9.22 13.22 -5.05
C SER A 120 9.10 12.99 -3.54
N ILE A 121 8.19 12.13 -3.07
CA ILE A 121 8.12 11.75 -1.65
C ILE A 121 9.43 11.06 -1.23
N TRP A 122 10.09 10.31 -2.12
CA TRP A 122 11.38 9.68 -1.85
C TRP A 122 12.49 10.68 -1.43
N LYS A 123 12.39 11.94 -1.85
CA LYS A 123 13.41 12.96 -1.54
C LYS A 123 13.54 13.23 -0.04
N THR A 124 12.49 13.03 0.75
CA THR A 124 12.58 13.16 2.21
C THR A 124 13.45 12.05 2.79
N VAL A 125 13.24 10.81 2.36
CA VAL A 125 14.01 9.63 2.80
C VAL A 125 15.48 9.75 2.41
N LEU A 126 15.75 10.14 1.16
CA LEU A 126 17.11 10.36 0.66
C LEU A 126 17.83 11.47 1.42
N LEU A 127 17.19 12.61 1.64
CA LEU A 127 17.81 13.73 2.34
C LEU A 127 18.05 13.41 3.82
N ALA A 128 17.13 12.67 4.47
CA ALA A 128 17.31 12.20 5.84
C ALA A 128 18.59 11.38 5.98
N LEU A 129 18.79 10.37 5.11
CA LEU A 129 20.02 9.57 5.08
C LEU A 129 21.26 10.44 4.86
N ALA A 130 21.20 11.36 3.89
CA ALA A 130 22.31 12.22 3.55
C ALA A 130 22.77 13.08 4.73
N LEU A 131 21.83 13.60 5.52
CA LEU A 131 22.10 14.39 6.71
C LEU A 131 22.59 13.51 7.87
N GLU A 132 21.93 12.37 8.11
CA GLU A 132 22.27 11.41 9.18
C GLU A 132 23.72 10.90 9.05
N LYS A 133 24.14 10.58 7.83
CA LYS A 133 25.48 10.05 7.52
C LYS A 133 26.52 11.14 7.23
N GLY A 134 26.10 12.41 7.20
CA GLY A 134 27.00 13.54 6.92
C GLY A 134 27.48 13.66 5.47
N TYR A 135 26.76 13.09 4.50
CA TYR A 135 27.04 13.27 3.07
C TYR A 135 26.74 14.70 2.57
N VAL A 136 25.97 15.47 3.34
CA VAL A 136 25.64 16.87 3.06
C VAL A 136 25.50 17.67 4.36
N ALA A 137 25.90 18.94 4.32
CA ALA A 137 25.67 19.89 5.42
C ALA A 137 24.44 20.77 5.15
N TYR A 138 23.73 21.18 6.21
CA TYR A 138 22.52 22.00 6.11
C TYR A 138 22.68 23.32 5.34
N ASN A 139 23.87 23.92 5.39
CA ASN A 139 24.20 25.20 4.76
C ASN A 139 25.01 25.06 3.47
N GLU A 140 25.24 23.83 2.99
CA GLU A 140 25.89 23.60 1.70
C GLU A 140 25.03 24.18 0.56
N LEU A 141 25.67 24.69 -0.49
CA LEU A 141 24.98 25.32 -1.62
C LEU A 141 25.15 24.47 -2.88
N PHE A 142 24.02 24.16 -3.51
CA PHE A 142 23.93 23.45 -4.78
C PHE A 142 23.43 24.38 -5.86
N GLU A 143 23.94 24.22 -7.09
CA GLU A 143 23.46 24.98 -8.24
C GLU A 143 22.45 24.14 -9.04
N CYS A 144 21.29 24.74 -9.32
CA CYS A 144 20.26 24.17 -10.17
C CYS A 144 19.97 25.09 -11.37
N GLN A 145 20.41 24.67 -12.55
CA GLN A 145 20.13 25.33 -13.83
C GLN A 145 18.84 24.83 -14.50
N GLY A 146 17.93 24.23 -13.72
CA GLY A 146 16.69 23.65 -14.21
C GLY A 146 16.81 22.21 -14.71
N ARG A 147 18.01 21.63 -14.69
CA ARG A 147 18.25 20.22 -14.98
C ARG A 147 19.54 19.71 -14.33
N ILE A 148 19.77 18.40 -14.44
CA ILE A 148 21.04 17.74 -14.20
C ILE A 148 21.27 16.67 -15.26
N GLU A 149 22.52 16.47 -15.64
CA GLU A 149 22.94 15.43 -16.58
C GLU A 149 23.69 14.35 -15.77
N VAL A 150 23.24 13.10 -15.88
CA VAL A 150 23.84 11.95 -15.19
C VAL A 150 24.02 10.85 -16.23
N GLY A 151 25.28 10.57 -16.59
CA GLY A 151 25.59 9.71 -17.72
C GLY A 151 24.95 10.23 -19.01
N SER A 152 24.14 9.38 -19.66
CA SER A 152 23.39 9.73 -20.87
C SER A 152 22.00 10.33 -20.61
N ARG A 153 21.59 10.47 -19.35
CA ARG A 153 20.25 10.93 -18.96
C ARG A 153 20.25 12.39 -18.55
N VAL A 154 19.25 13.13 -19.03
CA VAL A 154 18.97 14.50 -18.62
C VAL A 154 17.70 14.50 -17.77
N ILE A 155 17.80 14.96 -16.53
CA ILE A 155 16.69 15.01 -15.58
C ILE A 155 16.35 16.47 -15.31
N SER A 156 15.11 16.86 -15.65
CA SER A 156 14.65 18.25 -15.55
C SER A 156 14.06 18.56 -14.17
N CYS A 157 14.11 19.83 -13.79
CA CYS A 157 13.35 20.43 -12.69
C CYS A 157 12.18 21.25 -13.27
N GLY A 158 11.18 21.57 -12.45
CA GLY A 158 10.08 22.45 -12.87
C GLY A 158 10.53 23.88 -13.21
N ALA A 159 11.64 24.32 -12.64
CA ALA A 159 12.29 25.60 -12.92
C ALA A 159 13.80 25.53 -12.63
N ALA A 160 14.54 26.55 -13.05
CA ALA A 160 15.89 26.80 -12.55
C ALA A 160 15.81 27.47 -11.18
N HIS A 161 16.26 26.76 -10.15
CA HIS A 161 16.18 27.24 -8.76
C HIS A 161 17.39 28.08 -8.33
N GLY A 162 18.45 28.13 -9.14
CA GLY A 162 19.67 28.86 -8.82
C GLY A 162 20.46 28.17 -7.71
N ARG A 163 21.06 28.96 -6.81
CA ARG A 163 21.82 28.44 -5.67
C ARG A 163 20.88 28.18 -4.49
N ILE A 164 20.81 26.93 -4.06
CA ILE A 164 19.89 26.49 -3.01
C ILE A 164 20.58 25.61 -1.97
N THR A 165 20.09 25.66 -0.73
CA THR A 165 20.47 24.74 0.35
C THR A 165 19.70 23.42 0.25
N PRO A 166 20.10 22.35 0.96
CA PRO A 166 19.34 21.10 1.00
C PRO A 166 17.88 21.28 1.46
N THR A 167 17.65 22.14 2.46
CA THR A 167 16.29 22.46 2.94
C THR A 167 15.46 23.12 1.84
N GLN A 168 16.03 24.09 1.12
CA GLN A 168 15.36 24.73 -0.02
C GLN A 168 15.14 23.75 -1.17
N ALA A 169 16.09 22.85 -1.40
CA ALA A 169 15.99 21.83 -2.43
C ALA A 169 14.84 20.85 -2.16
N LEU A 170 14.64 20.44 -0.91
CA LEU A 170 13.47 19.64 -0.53
C LEU A 170 12.18 20.44 -0.67
N ALA A 171 12.14 21.68 -0.16
CA ALA A 171 10.95 22.54 -0.20
C ALA A 171 10.48 22.86 -1.63
N GLN A 172 11.42 23.06 -2.56
CA GLN A 172 11.13 23.31 -3.98
C GLN A 172 11.11 22.02 -4.82
N SER A 173 11.26 20.85 -4.19
CA SER A 173 11.31 19.56 -4.86
C SER A 173 12.35 19.52 -6.00
N CYS A 174 13.50 20.15 -5.81
CA CYS A 174 14.55 20.30 -6.81
C CYS A 174 15.24 18.95 -7.12
N ASN A 175 14.97 18.38 -8.30
CA ASN A 175 15.62 17.14 -8.73
C ASN A 175 17.15 17.28 -8.79
N SER A 176 17.66 18.38 -9.37
CA SER A 176 19.10 18.56 -9.61
C SER A 176 19.92 18.50 -8.31
N ALA A 177 19.55 19.29 -7.29
CA ALA A 177 20.29 19.30 -6.03
C ALA A 177 20.14 17.97 -5.26
N LEU A 178 18.95 17.36 -5.22
CA LEU A 178 18.74 16.09 -4.52
C LEU A 178 19.45 14.91 -5.23
N ILE A 179 19.58 14.95 -6.55
CA ILE A 179 20.39 13.97 -7.29
C ILE A 179 21.89 14.20 -7.03
N GLN A 180 22.36 15.45 -7.01
CA GLN A 180 23.75 15.74 -6.63
C GLN A 180 24.10 15.23 -5.23
N ILE A 181 23.16 15.32 -4.27
CA ILE A 181 23.30 14.74 -2.93
C ILE A 181 23.27 13.21 -3.01
N GLY A 182 22.29 12.63 -3.71
CA GLY A 182 22.14 11.18 -3.84
C GLY A 182 23.34 10.48 -4.48
N LEU A 183 23.99 11.12 -5.45
CA LEU A 183 25.21 10.61 -6.10
C LEU A 183 26.43 10.50 -5.16
N ARG A 184 26.36 11.07 -3.96
CA ARG A 184 27.41 10.95 -2.93
C ARG A 184 27.20 9.75 -2.01
N ILE A 185 26.02 9.13 -2.06
CA ILE A 185 25.62 8.04 -1.17
C ILE A 185 25.96 6.70 -1.87
N PRO A 186 26.66 5.77 -1.21
CA PRO A 186 26.85 4.42 -1.73
C PRO A 186 25.49 3.75 -2.01
N PRO A 187 25.31 3.07 -3.17
CA PRO A 187 24.05 2.41 -3.51
C PRO A 187 23.55 1.44 -2.45
N GLU A 188 24.47 0.70 -1.80
CA GLU A 188 24.16 -0.25 -0.75
C GLU A 188 23.54 0.42 0.48
N GLU A 189 24.09 1.57 0.89
CA GLU A 189 23.54 2.35 2.01
C GLU A 189 22.18 2.93 1.66
N LEU A 190 22.00 3.39 0.41
CA LEU A 190 20.72 3.94 -0.05
C LEU A 190 19.62 2.87 -0.07
N VAL A 191 19.92 1.66 -0.57
CA VAL A 191 18.97 0.54 -0.61
C VAL A 191 18.71 -0.01 0.79
N SER A 192 19.73 -0.16 1.64
CA SER A 192 19.56 -0.59 3.04
C SER A 192 18.67 0.38 3.80
N TRP A 193 18.92 1.68 3.66
CA TRP A 193 18.10 2.71 4.30
C TRP A 193 16.65 2.71 3.79
N ALA A 194 16.43 2.49 2.49
CA ALA A 194 15.08 2.32 1.95
C ALA A 194 14.35 1.18 2.66
N TYR A 195 15.02 0.04 2.82
CA TYR A 195 14.47 -1.13 3.48
C TYR A 195 14.20 -0.89 4.97
N GLU A 196 15.11 -0.24 5.69
CA GLU A 196 14.94 0.17 7.09
C GLU A 196 13.76 1.14 7.27
N CYS A 197 13.50 2.00 6.28
CA CYS A 197 12.33 2.88 6.24
C CYS A 197 11.02 2.15 5.84
N GLY A 198 11.07 0.83 5.61
CA GLY A 198 9.90 0.00 5.30
C GLY A 198 9.58 -0.16 3.81
N PHE A 199 10.38 0.40 2.89
CA PHE A 199 10.21 0.17 1.46
C PHE A 199 10.66 -1.25 1.09
N GLY A 200 9.98 -1.91 0.15
CA GLY A 200 10.33 -3.28 -0.25
C GLY A 200 9.91 -4.35 0.78
N ALA A 201 9.36 -3.95 1.93
CA ALA A 201 9.03 -4.86 3.02
C ALA A 201 7.61 -5.41 2.90
N LYS A 202 7.42 -6.64 3.40
CA LYS A 202 6.10 -7.22 3.59
C LYS A 202 5.43 -6.62 4.81
N LEU A 203 4.32 -5.90 4.59
CA LEU A 203 3.51 -5.41 5.69
C LEU A 203 2.86 -6.58 6.42
N SER A 204 2.80 -6.50 7.74
CA SER A 204 2.09 -7.47 8.59
C SER A 204 0.59 -7.20 8.63
N LEU A 205 -0.01 -6.84 7.50
CA LEU A 205 -1.46 -6.63 7.40
C LEU A 205 -2.17 -7.95 7.13
N PRO A 206 -3.38 -8.17 7.69
CA PRO A 206 -4.18 -9.36 7.42
C PRO A 206 -4.92 -9.25 6.08
N LEU A 207 -4.17 -9.06 4.99
CA LEU A 207 -4.70 -8.88 3.64
C LEU A 207 -3.91 -9.73 2.64
N SER A 208 -4.58 -10.48 1.77
CA SER A 208 -3.90 -11.44 0.88
C SER A 208 -3.24 -10.81 -0.35
N GLN A 209 -3.71 -9.65 -0.81
CA GLN A 209 -3.32 -9.03 -2.09
C GLN A 209 -2.33 -7.87 -1.94
N GLN A 210 -1.41 -7.97 -0.98
CA GLN A 210 -0.44 -6.91 -0.72
C GLN A 210 0.74 -7.01 -1.69
N SER A 211 1.10 -5.89 -2.30
CA SER A 211 2.38 -5.73 -2.96
C SER A 211 3.44 -5.29 -1.95
N HIS A 212 4.68 -5.74 -2.15
CA HIS A 212 5.83 -5.29 -1.35
C HIS A 212 6.66 -4.25 -2.11
N GLY A 213 6.29 -3.98 -3.37
CA GLY A 213 7.09 -3.19 -4.29
C GLY A 213 8.40 -3.86 -4.64
N VAL A 214 9.28 -3.11 -5.30
CA VAL A 214 10.60 -3.58 -5.74
C VAL A 214 11.63 -2.52 -5.39
N LEU A 215 12.67 -2.91 -4.65
CA LEU A 215 13.88 -2.12 -4.50
C LEU A 215 14.89 -2.52 -5.58
N PRO A 216 15.68 -1.56 -6.10
CA PRO A 216 16.73 -1.86 -7.06
C PRO A 216 17.83 -2.72 -6.42
N ASP A 217 18.48 -3.55 -7.23
CA ASP A 217 19.73 -4.21 -6.84
C ASP A 217 20.85 -3.16 -6.78
N PRO A 218 21.49 -2.94 -5.61
CA PRO A 218 22.52 -1.90 -5.46
C PRO A 218 23.69 -2.08 -6.43
N TYR A 219 24.05 -3.31 -6.80
CA TYR A 219 25.15 -3.58 -7.73
C TYR A 219 24.79 -3.28 -9.20
N SER A 220 23.50 -3.16 -9.48
CA SER A 220 22.95 -2.81 -10.79
C SER A 220 22.61 -1.30 -10.91
N MET A 221 22.80 -0.52 -9.84
CA MET A 221 22.58 0.92 -9.83
C MET A 221 23.76 1.66 -10.45
N PHE A 222 23.86 1.63 -11.78
CA PHE A 222 24.80 2.48 -12.51
C PHE A 222 24.20 3.87 -12.78
N PRO A 223 24.90 4.96 -12.41
CA PRO A 223 24.50 6.30 -12.81
C PRO A 223 24.66 6.55 -14.32
N GLY A 224 25.40 5.68 -15.02
CA GLY A 224 25.67 5.74 -16.46
C GLY A 224 26.99 5.08 -16.80
#